data_AF-A0A0A7CMQ0-F1
#
_entry.id   AF-A0A0A7CMQ0-F1
#
_cell.length_a   1.000
_cell.length_b   1.000
_cell.length_c   1.000
_cell.angle_alpha   90.00
_cell.angle_beta   90.00
_cell.angle_gamma   90.00
#
_symmetry.space_group_name_H-M   'P 1'
#
loop_
_entity.id
_entity.type
_entity.pdbx_description
1 polymer ?
#
loop_
_entity_poly.entity_id
_entity_poly.type
_entity_poly.pdbx_seq_one_letter_code
_entity_poly.pdbx_strand_id
1 'polypeptide(L)'
;MHCSTRVVLIAVLASLGALADDSLVCKQELQAKVLSTFQASAEAFRQCTADSSYQIFPYPGAMPSTPQTQAICQSPSCAVLVDQIATFPDCELAETPLRRVGLVMNEVCTAYAHGQPLPPPRQIADRINNYTPPSPPAPSTSHRPSALRLNSVLELQ
;
A
#
# COMPACT_ATOMS: atom_id res chain seq x y z
N MET A 1 -42.13 -58.79 13.05
CA MET A 1 -41.88 -57.63 12.17
C MET A 1 -41.09 -56.62 12.98
N HIS A 2 -39.82 -56.42 12.63
CA HIS A 2 -38.85 -55.60 13.35
C HIS A 2 -39.01 -54.13 12.95
N CYS A 3 -39.09 -53.20 13.90
CA CYS A 3 -38.83 -51.79 13.62
C CYS A 3 -37.84 -51.27 14.67
N SER A 4 -36.58 -51.29 14.28
CA SER A 4 -35.43 -50.87 15.08
C SER A 4 -35.26 -49.36 14.92
N THR A 5 -35.77 -48.59 15.87
CA THR A 5 -35.61 -47.13 15.93
C THR A 5 -34.16 -46.80 16.28
N ARG A 6 -33.32 -46.59 15.27
CA ARG A 6 -31.98 -46.02 15.45
C ARG A 6 -32.14 -44.54 15.74
N VAL A 7 -31.90 -44.15 17.00
CA VAL A 7 -31.67 -42.76 17.39
C VAL A 7 -30.38 -42.33 16.69
N VAL A 8 -30.51 -41.70 15.53
CA VAL A 8 -29.39 -41.04 14.85
C VAL A 8 -29.12 -39.77 15.64
N LEU A 9 -28.19 -39.86 16.57
CA LEU A 9 -27.58 -38.73 17.25
C LEU A 9 -26.74 -37.98 16.20
N ILE A 10 -27.37 -37.06 15.48
CA ILE A 10 -26.65 -36.13 14.62
C ILE A 10 -25.93 -35.17 15.56
N ALA A 11 -24.69 -35.49 15.89
CA ALA A 11 -23.73 -34.52 16.40
C ALA A 11 -23.51 -33.50 15.27
N VAL A 12 -24.34 -32.45 15.24
CA VAL A 12 -24.00 -31.22 14.53
C VAL A 12 -22.82 -30.64 15.31
N LEU A 13 -21.61 -31.10 14.97
CA LEU A 13 -20.40 -30.37 15.25
C LEU A 13 -20.60 -29.03 14.56
N ALA A 14 -20.99 -28.04 15.35
CA ALA A 14 -20.93 -26.65 14.96
C ALA A 14 -19.46 -26.38 14.63
N SER A 15 -19.09 -26.56 13.37
CA SER A 15 -17.91 -25.95 12.82
C SER A 15 -18.19 -24.45 12.83
N LEU A 16 -17.99 -23.83 14.01
CA LEU A 16 -17.50 -22.46 14.12
C LEU A 16 -16.09 -22.47 13.51
N GLY A 17 -16.02 -22.71 12.20
CA GLY A 17 -14.89 -22.31 11.41
C GLY A 17 -14.83 -20.81 11.56
N ALA A 18 -13.81 -20.34 12.26
CA ALA A 18 -13.59 -18.95 12.54
C ALA A 18 -13.67 -18.14 11.24
N LEU A 19 -14.80 -17.45 11.04
CA LEU A 19 -14.78 -16.16 10.38
C LEU A 19 -14.11 -15.22 11.39
N ALA A 20 -12.80 -15.39 11.58
CA ALA A 20 -12.00 -14.25 11.98
C ALA A 20 -12.25 -13.26 10.85
N ASP A 21 -13.03 -12.22 11.16
CA ASP A 21 -13.37 -11.14 10.25
C ASP A 21 -12.07 -10.74 9.53
N ASP A 22 -11.96 -11.01 8.23
CA ASP A 22 -10.72 -10.74 7.46
C ASP A 22 -10.27 -9.28 7.66
N SER A 23 -11.22 -8.38 7.97
CA SER A 23 -10.96 -6.99 8.35
C SER A 23 -10.28 -6.85 9.72
N LEU A 24 -10.64 -7.64 10.74
CA LEU A 24 -9.96 -7.65 12.03
C LEU A 24 -8.52 -8.16 11.91
N VAL A 25 -8.30 -9.23 11.13
CA VAL A 25 -6.96 -9.76 10.87
C VAL A 25 -6.11 -8.71 10.15
N CYS A 26 -6.64 -8.09 9.08
CA CYS A 26 -5.92 -7.03 8.37
C CYS A 26 -5.61 -5.82 9.26
N LYS A 27 -6.55 -5.40 10.12
CA LYS A 27 -6.33 -4.30 11.08
C LYS A 27 -5.20 -4.60 12.06
N GLN A 28 -5.13 -5.83 12.57
CA GLN A 28 -4.05 -6.26 13.47
C GLN A 28 -2.69 -6.29 12.75
N GLU A 29 -2.66 -6.82 11.52
CA GLU A 29 -1.45 -6.82 10.69
C GLU A 29 -0.99 -5.40 10.35
N LEU A 30 -1.92 -4.52 9.96
CA LEU A 30 -1.65 -3.12 9.69
C LEU A 30 -1.10 -2.41 10.94
N GLN A 31 -1.72 -2.61 12.10
CA GLN A 31 -1.25 -2.03 13.35
C GLN A 31 0.16 -2.50 13.70
N ALA A 32 0.43 -3.81 13.57
CA ALA A 32 1.75 -4.37 13.82
C ALA A 32 2.80 -3.80 12.84
N LYS A 33 2.43 -3.66 11.56
CA LYS A 33 3.33 -3.12 10.53
C LYS A 33 3.59 -1.63 10.69
N VAL A 34 2.59 -0.85 11.08
CA VAL A 34 2.74 0.57 11.42
C VAL A 34 3.71 0.73 12.58
N LEU A 35 3.52 -0.04 13.65
CA LEU A 35 4.39 0.02 14.82
C LEU A 35 5.84 -0.38 14.51
N SER A 36 6.04 -1.47 13.76
CA SER A 36 7.38 -1.93 13.38
C SER A 36 8.08 -0.94 12.44
N THR A 37 7.34 -0.36 11.49
CA THR A 37 7.85 0.71 10.61
C THR A 37 8.28 1.93 11.41
N PHE A 38 7.47 2.34 12.40
CA PHE A 38 7.81 3.45 13.29
C PHE A 38 9.11 3.20 14.06
N GLN A 39 9.24 2.02 14.65
CA GLN A 39 10.43 1.65 15.42
C GLN A 39 11.68 1.58 14.54
N ALA A 40 11.57 1.00 13.34
CA ALA A 40 12.70 0.85 12.42
C ALA A 40 13.16 2.19 11.82
N SER A 41 12.25 3.15 11.66
CA SER A 41 12.51 4.43 10.98
C SER A 41 12.44 5.64 11.93
N ALA A 42 12.61 5.45 13.24
CA ALA A 42 12.37 6.48 14.26
C ALA A 42 13.12 7.81 14.00
N GLU A 43 14.34 7.75 13.49
CA GLU A 43 15.11 8.94 13.09
C GLU A 43 14.48 9.65 11.89
N ALA A 44 14.06 8.90 10.86
CA ALA A 44 13.37 9.47 9.70
C ALA A 44 12.04 10.13 10.10
N PHE A 45 11.29 9.55 11.05
CA PHE A 45 10.10 10.18 11.63
C PHE A 45 10.42 11.53 12.26
N ARG A 46 11.40 11.57 13.16
CA ARG A 46 11.81 12.81 13.83
C ARG A 46 12.26 13.89 12.84
N GLN A 47 13.09 13.51 11.87
CA GLN A 47 13.58 14.44 10.85
C GLN A 47 12.47 14.92 9.93
N CYS A 48 11.61 14.01 9.43
CA CYS A 48 10.47 14.41 8.61
C CYS A 48 9.56 15.40 9.34
N THR A 49 9.26 15.17 10.62
CA THR A 49 8.45 16.11 11.42
C THR A 49 9.15 17.46 11.61
N ALA A 50 10.47 17.47 11.82
CA ALA A 50 11.24 18.71 11.92
C ALA A 50 11.24 19.48 10.59
N ASP A 51 11.53 18.81 9.48
CA ASP A 51 11.64 19.41 8.15
C ASP A 51 10.28 19.96 7.67
N SER A 52 9.21 19.19 7.90
CA SER A 52 7.89 19.51 7.37
C SER A 52 7.03 20.34 8.32
N SER A 53 7.38 20.40 9.60
CA SER A 53 6.46 20.86 10.66
C SER A 53 5.12 20.11 10.63
N TYR A 54 5.11 18.86 10.15
CA TYR A 54 3.94 17.99 10.10
C TYR A 54 4.24 16.64 10.75
N GLN A 55 3.32 16.22 11.60
CA GLN A 55 3.40 14.91 12.24
C GLN A 55 2.73 13.88 11.34
N ILE A 56 3.51 13.08 10.62
CA ILE A 56 2.96 12.01 9.78
C ILE A 56 2.48 10.80 10.62
N PHE A 57 3.07 10.62 11.81
CA PHE A 57 2.69 9.59 12.77
C PHE A 57 2.97 10.01 14.22
N PRO A 58 2.08 9.65 15.17
CA PRO A 58 0.68 9.28 14.96
C PRO A 58 -0.07 10.34 14.13
N TYR A 59 -1.00 9.90 13.29
CA TYR A 59 -1.74 10.79 12.39
C TYR A 59 -2.59 11.79 13.21
N PRO A 60 -2.44 13.11 12.99
CA PRO A 60 -3.10 14.12 13.81
C PRO A 60 -4.58 14.33 13.46
N GLY A 61 -5.15 13.55 12.54
CA GLY A 61 -6.54 13.71 12.09
C GLY A 61 -6.74 14.79 11.01
N ALA A 62 -5.68 15.49 10.62
CA ALA A 62 -5.74 16.57 9.63
C ALA A 62 -4.71 16.37 8.51
N MET A 63 -5.11 16.71 7.28
CA MET A 63 -4.22 16.76 6.13
C MET A 63 -3.14 17.85 6.32
N PRO A 64 -1.91 17.64 5.82
CA PRO A 64 -0.92 18.69 5.79
C PRO A 64 -1.42 19.88 4.97
N SER A 65 -1.10 21.09 5.42
CA SER A 65 -1.28 22.32 4.63
C SER A 65 -0.42 22.29 3.35
N THR A 66 -0.66 23.20 2.40
CA THR A 66 0.16 23.29 1.18
C THR A 66 1.65 23.53 1.48
N PRO A 67 2.04 24.45 2.40
CA PRO A 67 3.45 24.61 2.79
C PRO A 67 4.04 23.36 3.45
N GLN A 68 3.28 22.68 4.32
CA GLN A 68 3.72 21.41 4.92
C GLN A 68 3.88 20.32 3.86
N THR A 69 2.94 20.22 2.91
CA THR A 69 3.01 19.28 1.78
C THR A 69 4.26 19.53 0.94
N GLN A 70 4.59 20.80 0.68
CA GLN A 70 5.82 21.16 -0.02
C GLN A 70 7.05 20.67 0.73
N ALA A 71 7.10 20.94 2.03
CA ALA A 71 8.23 20.53 2.85
C ALA A 71 8.34 19.00 3.00
N ILE A 72 7.22 18.28 3.06
CA ILE A 72 7.18 16.81 2.98
C ILE A 72 7.81 16.34 1.66
N CYS A 73 7.41 16.91 0.52
CA CYS A 73 7.93 16.49 -0.78
C CYS A 73 9.40 16.86 -1.02
N GLN A 74 9.96 17.80 -0.24
CA GLN A 74 11.36 18.21 -0.34
C GLN A 74 12.27 17.51 0.67
N SER A 75 11.72 16.83 1.68
CA SER A 75 12.49 16.14 2.71
C SER A 75 12.79 14.68 2.31
N PRO A 76 14.08 14.28 2.21
CA PRO A 76 14.45 12.88 1.99
C PRO A 76 13.93 11.95 3.09
N SER A 77 13.91 12.43 4.33
CA SER A 77 13.41 11.67 5.48
C SER A 77 11.91 11.45 5.39
N CYS A 78 11.15 12.43 4.87
CA CYS A 78 9.74 12.22 4.57
C CYS A 78 9.51 11.25 3.41
N ALA A 79 10.33 11.30 2.35
CA ALA A 79 10.20 10.37 1.22
C ALA A 79 10.29 8.90 1.67
N VAL A 80 11.25 8.57 2.54
CA VAL A 80 11.39 7.22 3.14
C VAL A 80 10.10 6.78 3.82
N LEU A 81 9.45 7.66 4.57
CA LEU A 81 8.23 7.33 5.31
C LEU A 81 7.04 7.15 4.39
N VAL A 82 6.86 8.05 3.41
CA VAL A 82 5.76 7.96 2.44
C VAL A 82 5.87 6.66 1.64
N ASP A 83 7.08 6.30 1.20
CA ASP A 83 7.34 5.03 0.52
C ASP A 83 7.00 3.83 1.39
N GLN A 84 7.40 3.83 2.67
CA GLN A 84 7.05 2.75 3.59
C GLN A 84 5.55 2.62 3.79
N ILE A 85 4.84 3.74 4.01
CA ILE A 85 3.38 3.79 4.19
C ILE A 85 2.67 3.25 2.95
N ALA A 86 3.16 3.54 1.74
CA ALA A 86 2.61 3.02 0.49
C ALA A 86 2.67 1.47 0.35
N THR A 87 3.47 0.80 1.18
CA THR A 87 3.58 -0.68 1.22
C THR A 87 2.71 -1.36 2.28
N PHE A 88 1.91 -0.60 3.03
CA PHE A 88 0.99 -1.15 4.01
C PHE A 88 -0.11 -1.98 3.34
N PRO A 89 -0.72 -2.96 4.04
CA PRO A 89 -1.86 -3.69 3.51
C PRO A 89 -3.03 -2.73 3.22
N ASP A 90 -3.89 -3.12 2.28
CA ASP A 90 -5.05 -2.32 1.87
C ASP A 90 -6.21 -2.48 2.87
N CYS A 91 -6.01 -1.95 4.07
CA CYS A 91 -7.03 -1.85 5.10
C CYS A 91 -6.90 -0.54 5.88
N GLU A 92 -7.90 -0.27 6.70
CA GLU A 92 -8.04 0.99 7.41
C GLU A 92 -7.72 0.81 8.89
N LEU A 93 -6.83 1.66 9.40
CA LEU A 93 -6.57 1.79 10.83
C LEU A 93 -7.27 3.05 11.32
N ALA A 94 -8.21 2.92 12.27
CA ALA A 94 -9.04 4.03 12.74
C ALA A 94 -9.65 4.83 11.57
N GLU A 95 -10.32 4.13 10.65
CA GLU A 95 -10.98 4.70 9.45
C GLU A 95 -10.02 5.43 8.49
N THR A 96 -8.70 5.23 8.66
CA THR A 96 -7.68 5.84 7.81
C THR A 96 -7.06 4.79 6.88
N PRO A 97 -7.20 4.92 5.55
CA PRO A 97 -6.60 4.01 4.58
C PRO A 97 -5.12 4.36 4.36
N LEU A 98 -4.26 3.98 5.32
CA LEU A 98 -2.85 4.41 5.34
C LEU A 98 -2.10 4.11 4.04
N ARG A 99 -2.30 2.93 3.44
CA ARG A 99 -1.69 2.60 2.14
C ARG A 99 -2.04 3.64 1.06
N ARG A 100 -3.32 4.00 0.94
CA ARG A 100 -3.80 5.00 -0.02
C ARG A 100 -3.19 6.38 0.25
N VAL A 101 -3.04 6.75 1.53
CA VAL A 101 -2.36 7.99 1.92
C VAL A 101 -0.93 8.01 1.37
N GLY A 102 -0.16 6.96 1.58
CA GLY A 102 1.21 6.85 1.07
C GLY A 102 1.29 6.95 -0.45
N LEU A 103 0.43 6.21 -1.17
CA LEU A 103 0.39 6.21 -2.63
C LEU A 103 0.04 7.60 -3.20
N VAL A 104 -1.01 8.23 -2.68
CA VAL A 104 -1.41 9.57 -3.14
C VAL A 104 -0.34 10.61 -2.83
N MET A 105 0.28 10.55 -1.66
CA MET A 105 1.37 11.48 -1.32
C MET A 105 2.59 11.29 -2.23
N ASN A 106 2.93 10.05 -2.58
CA ASN A 106 3.97 9.78 -3.57
C ASN A 106 3.64 10.36 -4.95
N GLU A 107 2.40 10.22 -5.42
CA GLU A 107 1.96 10.84 -6.68
C GLU A 107 2.01 12.37 -6.63
N VAL A 108 1.58 12.98 -5.51
CA VAL A 108 1.66 14.43 -5.30
C VAL A 108 3.11 14.91 -5.35
N CYS A 109 4.00 14.26 -4.62
CA CYS A 109 5.41 14.67 -4.56
C CYS A 109 6.14 14.42 -5.87
N THR A 110 5.82 13.34 -6.59
CA THR A 110 6.35 13.10 -7.94
C THR A 110 5.90 14.18 -8.91
N ALA A 111 4.60 14.53 -8.93
CA ALA A 111 4.10 15.61 -9.79
C ALA A 111 4.75 16.96 -9.46
N TYR A 112 4.93 17.25 -8.17
CA TYR A 112 5.62 18.47 -7.72
C TYR A 112 7.08 18.52 -8.18
N ALA A 113 7.82 17.40 -8.08
CA ALA A 113 9.18 17.29 -8.61
C ALA A 113 9.26 17.52 -10.13
N HIS A 114 8.18 17.24 -10.86
CA HIS A 114 8.03 17.55 -12.28
C HIS A 114 7.51 18.97 -12.58
N GLY A 115 7.47 19.85 -11.58
CA GLY A 115 7.08 21.26 -11.73
C GLY A 115 5.58 21.53 -11.72
N GLN A 116 4.75 20.54 -11.35
CA GLN A 116 3.32 20.77 -11.16
C GLN A 116 3.05 21.52 -9.84
N PRO A 117 2.04 22.40 -9.77
CA PRO A 117 1.66 23.04 -8.53
C PRO A 117 1.11 22.02 -7.53
N LEU A 118 1.36 22.25 -6.24
CA LEU A 118 0.79 21.41 -5.19
C LEU A 118 -0.71 21.63 -5.06
N PRO A 119 -1.51 20.54 -5.00
CA PRO A 119 -2.94 20.64 -4.76
C PRO A 119 -3.22 21.19 -3.34
N PRO A 120 -4.37 21.86 -3.13
CA PRO A 120 -4.81 22.23 -1.80
C PRO A 120 -5.15 20.98 -0.96
N PRO A 121 -5.10 21.06 0.39
CA PRO A 121 -5.27 19.90 1.27
C PRO A 121 -6.57 19.12 1.05
N ARG A 122 -7.67 19.82 0.74
CA ARG A 122 -8.96 19.18 0.44
C ARG A 122 -8.89 18.29 -0.81
N GLN A 123 -8.21 18.76 -1.85
CA GLN A 123 -8.06 17.97 -3.07
C GLN A 123 -7.19 16.73 -2.84
N ILE A 124 -6.19 16.79 -1.94
CA ILE A 124 -5.42 15.60 -1.54
C ILE A 124 -6.33 14.61 -0.79
N ALA A 125 -7.16 15.09 0.14
CA ALA A 125 -8.14 14.25 0.84
C ALA A 125 -9.11 13.57 -0.15
N ASP A 126 -9.63 14.33 -1.12
CA ASP A 126 -10.52 13.81 -2.15
C ASP A 126 -9.84 12.71 -2.99
N ARG A 127 -8.56 12.88 -3.32
CA ARG A 127 -7.78 11.85 -4.03
C ARG A 127 -7.57 10.58 -3.20
N ILE A 128 -7.36 10.70 -1.89
CA ILE A 128 -7.24 9.54 -0.99
C ILE A 128 -8.57 8.78 -0.95
N ASN A 129 -9.68 9.50 -0.77
CA ASN A 129 -11.01 8.92 -0.67
C ASN A 129 -11.45 8.24 -1.97
N ASN A 130 -11.07 8.79 -3.12
CA ASN A 130 -11.43 8.29 -4.46
C ASN A 130 -10.27 7.55 -5.15
N TYR A 131 -9.25 7.12 -4.41
CA TYR A 131 -8.08 6.49 -4.99
C TYR A 131 -8.44 5.21 -5.72
N THR A 132 -8.01 5.13 -6.99
CA THR A 132 -8.08 3.89 -7.79
C THR A 132 -6.65 3.50 -8.11
N PRO A 133 -6.19 2.29 -7.74
CA PRO A 133 -4.83 1.86 -8.04
C PRO A 133 -4.59 1.89 -9.56
N PRO A 134 -3.40 2.29 -10.02
CA PRO A 134 -3.08 2.26 -11.44
C PRO A 134 -3.24 0.83 -11.96
N SER A 135 -3.89 0.69 -13.11
CA SER A 135 -4.01 -0.61 -13.79
C SER A 135 -2.62 -1.23 -13.94
N PRO A 136 -2.45 -2.54 -13.65
CA PRO A 136 -1.16 -3.19 -13.84
C PRO A 136 -0.66 -2.92 -15.26
N PRO A 137 0.64 -2.65 -15.45
CA PRO A 137 1.18 -2.44 -16.78
C PRO A 137 0.81 -3.65 -17.63
N ALA A 138 0.24 -3.40 -18.82
CA ALA A 138 -0.10 -4.46 -19.75
C ALA A 138 1.11 -5.40 -19.90
N PRO A 139 0.92 -6.73 -19.91
CA PRO A 139 2.03 -7.67 -20.02
C PRO A 139 2.85 -7.27 -21.23
N SER A 140 4.09 -6.84 -20.99
CA SER A 140 5.00 -6.41 -22.04
C SER A 140 5.08 -7.55 -23.04
N THR A 141 4.65 -7.31 -24.27
CA THR A 141 4.78 -8.27 -25.35
C THR A 141 6.26 -8.61 -25.47
N SER A 142 6.62 -9.78 -24.95
CA SER A 142 7.95 -10.37 -25.08
C SER A 142 8.28 -10.39 -26.56
N HIS A 143 9.07 -9.40 -26.99
CA HIS A 143 9.72 -9.40 -28.28
C HIS A 143 10.72 -10.54 -28.21
N ARG A 144 10.24 -11.74 -28.55
CA ARG A 144 11.07 -12.91 -28.84
C ARG A 144 12.05 -12.48 -29.94
N PRO A 145 13.36 -12.39 -29.68
CA PRO A 145 14.30 -12.13 -30.77
C PRO A 145 14.17 -13.29 -31.76
N SER A 146 13.80 -12.96 -32.99
CA SER A 146 13.81 -13.88 -34.12
C SER A 146 15.16 -14.56 -34.16
N ALA A 147 15.14 -15.89 -34.09
CA ALA A 147 16.31 -16.72 -34.19
C ALA A 147 17.18 -16.27 -35.38
N LEU A 148 18.42 -15.91 -35.07
CA LEU A 148 19.50 -15.66 -36.02
C LEU A 148 19.61 -16.91 -36.91
N ARG A 149 19.27 -16.81 -38.20
CA ARG A 149 19.58 -17.86 -39.17
C ARG A 149 21.10 -17.91 -39.32
N LEU A 150 21.73 -18.93 -38.73
CA LEU A 150 23.10 -19.33 -39.09
C LEU A 150 23.09 -19.81 -40.54
N ASN A 151 23.62 -18.99 -41.46
CA ASN A 151 24.01 -19.45 -42.79
C ASN A 151 25.31 -20.24 -42.64
N SER A 152 25.26 -21.54 -42.91
CA SER A 152 26.43 -22.39 -43.08
C SER A 152 27.18 -21.95 -44.35
N VAL A 153 28.31 -21.27 -44.18
CA VAL A 153 29.34 -21.18 -45.22
C VAL A 153 30.24 -22.41 -45.04
N LEU A 154 30.05 -23.38 -45.94
CA LEU A 154 30.92 -24.53 -46.09
C LEU A 154 32.17 -24.04 -46.87
N GLU A 155 33.26 -23.79 -46.15
CA GLU A 155 34.57 -23.56 -46.76
C GLU A 155 35.16 -24.87 -47.30
N LEU A 156 35.88 -24.73 -48.41
CA LEU A 156 36.58 -25.76 -49.17
C LEU A 156 37.63 -26.49 -48.31
N GLN A 157 37.62 -27.83 -48.37
CA GLN A 157 38.79 -28.68 -48.59
C GLN A 157 38.38 -29.90 -49.41
#